data_AF-A0A814FL05-F1
#
_entry.id   AF-A0A814FL05-F1
#
_cell.length_a   1.000
_cell.length_b   1.000
_cell.length_c   1.000
_cell.angle_alpha   90.00
_cell.angle_beta   90.00
_cell.angle_gamma   90.00
#
_symmetry.space_group_name_H-M   'P 1'
#
loop_
_entity.id
_entity.type
_entity.pdbx_description
1 polymer ?
#
loop_
_entity_poly.entity_id
_entity_poly.type
_entity_poly.pdbx_seq_one_letter_code
_entity_poly.pdbx_strand_id
1 'polypeptide(L)'
;MLGFVVYYIIPTAPPWYVELYGFEFNIKARGNPAGFIHFDEVTGLKIFSSMYSKNANVFAAIPSLHAAYPLITVLYGSLSKKLWLHITFVIFTLCVWFSAVYSRHHYVLDVLAGGMCAMSAFVLYRILSRVPAVNRFLAAYNKLI
;
A
#
# COMPACT_ATOMS: atom_id res chain seq x y z
N MET A 1 2.93 -9.70 -2.46
CA MET A 1 3.03 -11.02 -1.81
C MET A 1 3.88 -10.96 -0.54
N LEU A 2 5.16 -10.59 -0.58
CA LEU A 2 6.00 -10.45 0.62
C LEU A 2 5.40 -9.53 1.71
N GLY A 3 4.93 -8.33 1.35
CA GLY A 3 4.28 -7.43 2.30
C GLY A 3 2.97 -7.98 2.89
N PHE A 4 2.27 -8.86 2.15
CA PHE A 4 1.05 -9.51 2.63
C PHE A 4 1.34 -10.59 3.68
N VAL A 5 2.51 -11.26 3.57
CA VAL A 5 2.96 -12.22 4.59
C VAL A 5 3.33 -11.51 5.88
N VAL A 6 4.06 -10.38 5.81
CA VAL A 6 4.43 -9.59 6.99
C VAL A 6 3.20 -9.01 7.70
N TYR A 7 2.20 -8.56 6.93
CA TYR A 7 0.90 -8.09 7.41
C TYR A 7 0.18 -9.08 8.34
N TYR A 8 0.36 -10.39 8.15
CA TYR A 8 -0.27 -11.41 9.02
C TYR A 8 0.57 -11.73 10.26
N ILE A 9 1.86 -11.39 10.24
CA ILE A 9 2.79 -11.70 11.33
C ILE A 9 2.81 -10.59 12.37
N ILE A 10 2.66 -9.33 11.94
CA ILE A 10 2.72 -8.16 12.82
C ILE A 10 1.41 -7.38 12.75
N PRO A 11 0.40 -7.75 13.57
CA PRO A 11 -0.83 -6.99 13.64
C PRO A 11 -0.57 -5.63 14.30
N THR A 12 -0.68 -4.55 13.52
CA THR A 12 -0.46 -3.18 13.99
C THR A 12 -1.74 -2.37 13.87
N ALA A 13 -2.14 -1.72 14.97
CA ALA A 13 -3.30 -0.85 15.02
C ALA A 13 -3.01 0.48 14.29
N PRO A 14 -3.89 0.94 13.39
CA PRO A 14 -3.75 2.23 12.71
C PRO A 14 -4.10 3.41 13.64
N PRO A 15 -3.69 4.65 13.32
CA PRO A 15 -3.90 5.82 14.18
C PRO A 15 -5.38 6.07 14.55
N TRP A 16 -6.29 5.93 13.59
CA TRP A 16 -7.74 6.08 13.85
C TRP A 16 -8.28 5.07 14.87
N TYR A 17 -7.71 3.86 14.92
CA TYR A 17 -8.14 2.83 15.85
C TYR A 17 -7.75 3.22 17.27
N VAL A 18 -6.51 3.68 17.46
CA VAL A 18 -6.01 4.13 18.76
C VAL A 18 -6.81 5.33 19.27
N GLU A 19 -7.24 6.23 18.39
CA GLU A 19 -8.06 7.38 18.76
C GLU A 19 -9.47 6.98 19.24
N LEU A 20 -10.07 5.92 18.67
CA LEU A 20 -11.44 5.51 19.00
C LEU A 20 -11.53 4.47 20.12
N TYR A 21 -10.55 3.56 20.19
CA TYR A 21 -10.59 2.38 21.06
C TYR A 21 -9.40 2.31 22.03
N GLY A 22 -8.49 3.29 21.99
CA GLY A 22 -7.26 3.25 22.78
C GLY A 22 -6.34 2.09 22.36
N PHE A 23 -5.55 1.60 23.31
CA PHE A 23 -4.65 0.45 23.10
C PHE A 23 -5.32 -0.90 23.38
N GLU A 24 -6.63 -0.90 23.67
CA GLU A 24 -7.34 -2.15 23.89
C GLU A 24 -7.57 -2.90 22.58
N PHE A 25 -7.20 -4.18 22.58
CA PHE A 25 -7.33 -5.03 21.41
C PHE A 25 -8.77 -5.54 21.26
N ASN A 26 -9.47 -5.08 20.22
CA ASN A 26 -10.84 -5.45 19.91
C ASN A 26 -10.91 -6.10 18.53
N ILE A 27 -10.97 -7.43 18.51
CA ILE A 27 -11.12 -8.24 17.29
C ILE A 27 -12.41 -7.91 16.51
N LYS A 28 -13.45 -7.38 17.18
CA LYS A 28 -14.75 -7.08 16.56
C LYS A 28 -14.82 -5.68 15.95
N ALA A 29 -13.76 -4.88 16.06
CA ALA A 29 -13.72 -3.56 15.45
C ALA A 29 -13.92 -3.67 13.93
N ARG A 30 -14.85 -2.87 13.41
CA ARG A 30 -15.14 -2.81 11.97
C ARG A 30 -14.24 -1.77 11.30
N GLY A 31 -13.99 -1.94 10.00
CA GLY A 31 -13.25 -0.97 9.21
C GLY A 31 -13.88 0.43 9.28
N ASN A 32 -13.05 1.44 9.48
CA ASN A 32 -13.47 2.83 9.64
C ASN A 32 -12.86 3.67 8.50
N PRO A 33 -13.63 4.53 7.81
CA PRO A 33 -13.09 5.44 6.80
C PRO A 33 -12.15 6.52 7.35
N ALA A 34 -12.04 6.67 8.68
CA ALA A 34 -11.24 7.67 9.37
C ALA A 34 -11.48 9.08 8.79
N GLY A 35 -10.43 9.86 8.53
CA GLY A 35 -10.54 11.21 7.98
C GLY A 35 -11.26 11.30 6.62
N PHE A 36 -11.39 10.19 5.87
CA PHE A 36 -12.13 10.19 4.61
C PHE A 36 -13.65 10.32 4.79
N ILE A 37 -14.18 10.15 6.00
CA ILE A 37 -15.61 10.42 6.27
C ILE A 37 -15.98 11.86 5.89
N HIS A 38 -15.06 12.81 6.05
CA HIS A 38 -15.32 14.21 5.75
C HIS A 38 -15.57 14.47 4.26
N PHE A 39 -14.96 13.69 3.38
CA PHE A 39 -15.26 13.75 1.95
C PHE A 39 -16.69 13.29 1.66
N ASP A 40 -17.12 12.19 2.28
CA ASP A 40 -18.49 11.69 2.13
C ASP A 40 -19.51 12.69 2.69
N GLU A 41 -19.19 13.37 3.79
CA GLU A 41 -20.03 14.41 4.40
C GLU A 41 -20.17 15.65 3.50
N VAL A 42 -19.06 16.13 2.93
CA VAL A 42 -19.06 17.33 2.08
C VAL A 42 -19.71 17.07 0.72
N THR A 43 -19.49 15.89 0.14
CA THR A 43 -20.01 15.55 -1.19
C THR A 43 -21.39 14.91 -1.17
N GLY A 44 -21.83 14.41 -0.02
CA GLY A 44 -23.04 13.59 0.13
C GLY A 44 -22.92 12.18 -0.49
N LEU A 45 -21.77 11.83 -1.08
CA LEU A 45 -21.53 10.56 -1.73
C LEU A 45 -20.90 9.57 -0.73
N LYS A 46 -21.53 8.41 -0.52
CA LYS A 46 -21.05 7.37 0.41
C LYS A 46 -19.93 6.50 -0.18
N ILE A 47 -18.88 7.12 -0.71
CA ILE A 47 -17.81 6.41 -1.41
C ILE A 47 -16.88 5.74 -0.42
N PHE A 48 -16.31 6.51 0.51
CA PHE A 48 -15.29 5.99 1.43
C PHE A 48 -15.92 5.16 2.55
N SER A 49 -17.07 5.58 3.08
CA SER A 49 -17.83 4.81 4.07
C SER A 49 -18.19 3.41 3.55
N SER A 50 -18.64 3.29 2.30
CA SER A 50 -18.97 2.00 1.67
C SER A 50 -17.75 1.10 1.44
N MET A 51 -16.62 1.68 1.02
CA MET A 51 -15.38 0.93 0.78
C MET A 51 -14.72 0.47 2.10
N TYR A 52 -14.55 1.36 3.06
CA TYR A 52 -13.84 1.06 4.31
C TYR A 52 -14.66 0.23 5.29
N SER A 53 -16.00 0.33 5.29
CA SER A 53 -16.86 -0.52 6.14
C SER A 53 -16.79 -2.02 5.78
N LYS A 54 -16.35 -2.33 4.55
CA LYS A 54 -16.16 -3.71 4.07
C LYS A 54 -14.75 -4.24 4.29
N ASN A 55 -13.83 -3.46 4.88
CA ASN A 55 -12.50 -3.96 5.17
C ASN A 55 -12.55 -5.03 6.27
N ALA A 56 -12.10 -6.23 5.92
CA ALA A 56 -12.14 -7.40 6.78
C ALA A 56 -11.04 -7.43 7.85
N ASN A 57 -10.00 -6.60 7.73
CA ASN A 57 -8.90 -6.56 8.70
C ASN A 57 -8.52 -5.14 9.10
N VAL A 58 -8.72 -4.83 10.37
CA VAL A 58 -8.46 -3.53 10.98
C VAL A 58 -6.99 -3.39 11.45
N PHE A 59 -6.33 -4.50 11.79
CA PHE A 59 -4.99 -4.52 12.42
C PHE A 59 -3.86 -4.74 11.41
N ALA A 60 -4.03 -4.15 10.23
CA ALA A 60 -3.30 -4.45 9.01
C ALA A 60 -2.28 -3.37 8.62
N ALA A 61 -1.88 -2.49 9.54
CA ALA A 61 -1.26 -1.23 9.16
C ALA A 61 0.15 -1.38 8.54
N ILE A 62 0.94 -2.40 8.94
CA ILE A 62 2.34 -2.58 8.50
C ILE A 62 2.53 -3.92 7.77
N PRO A 63 3.18 -3.93 6.59
CA PRO A 63 3.59 -2.80 5.76
C PRO A 63 2.43 -2.27 4.89
N SER A 64 2.35 -0.96 4.69
CA SER A 64 1.26 -0.37 3.88
C SER A 64 1.38 -0.78 2.40
N LEU A 65 0.50 -1.67 1.96
CA LEU A 65 0.38 -2.05 0.55
C LEU A 65 -0.04 -0.87 -0.33
N HIS A 66 -0.87 0.03 0.19
CA HIS A 66 -1.27 1.28 -0.47
C HIS A 66 -0.09 2.20 -0.75
N ALA A 67 0.96 2.16 0.08
CA ALA A 67 2.21 2.88 -0.18
C ALA A 67 3.13 2.16 -1.17
N ALA A 68 3.15 0.82 -1.14
CA ALA A 68 4.04 -0.01 -1.95
C ALA A 68 3.67 -0.06 -3.45
N TYR A 69 2.38 -0.21 -3.78
CA TYR A 69 1.91 -0.33 -5.16
C TYR A 69 2.23 0.88 -6.07
N PRO A 70 1.92 2.13 -5.67
CA PRO A 70 2.26 3.29 -6.50
C PRO A 70 3.77 3.51 -6.60
N LEU A 71 4.56 3.13 -5.59
CA LEU A 71 6.02 3.21 -5.70
C LEU A 71 6.57 2.24 -6.77
N ILE A 72 5.94 1.08 -6.97
CA ILE A 72 6.33 0.16 -8.06
C ILE A 72 6.10 0.82 -9.42
N THR A 73 5.00 1.57 -9.62
CA THR A 73 4.76 2.26 -10.89
C THR A 73 5.77 3.38 -11.13
N VAL A 74 6.25 4.05 -10.08
CA VAL A 74 7.38 5.00 -10.16
C VAL A 74 8.66 4.30 -10.61
N LEU A 75 8.98 3.15 -10.00
CA LEU A 75 10.20 2.39 -10.30
C LEU A 75 10.21 1.92 -11.76
N TYR A 76 9.11 1.33 -12.25
CA TYR A 76 9.00 0.96 -13.67
C TYR A 76 8.85 2.18 -14.60
N GLY A 77 8.22 3.25 -14.14
CA GLY A 77 8.15 4.53 -14.84
C GLY A 77 9.52 5.13 -15.11
N SER A 78 10.48 4.97 -14.19
CA SER A 78 11.87 5.43 -14.37
C SER A 78 12.62 4.67 -15.47
N LEU A 79 12.16 3.46 -15.82
CA LEU A 79 12.69 2.67 -16.93
C LEU A 79 12.08 3.06 -18.28
N SER A 80 11.01 3.87 -18.27
CA SER A 80 10.38 4.39 -19.48
C SER A 80 11.17 5.58 -20.03
N LYS A 81 11.21 5.72 -21.36
CA LYS A 81 11.80 6.90 -22.03
C LYS A 81 10.94 8.16 -21.91
N LYS A 82 9.74 8.05 -21.31
CA LYS A 82 8.77 9.15 -21.20
C LYS A 82 8.84 9.79 -19.81
N LEU A 83 9.65 10.86 -19.70
CA LEU A 83 9.85 11.59 -18.43
C LEU A 83 8.54 12.08 -17.79
N TRP A 84 7.58 12.53 -18.60
CA TRP A 84 6.29 13.00 -18.09
C TRP A 84 5.49 11.91 -17.35
N LEU A 85 5.52 10.65 -17.81
CA LEU A 85 4.86 9.55 -17.12
C LEU A 85 5.50 9.27 -15.76
N HIS A 86 6.83 9.32 -15.71
CA HIS A 86 7.55 9.12 -14.45
C HIS A 86 7.20 10.22 -13.44
N ILE A 87 7.20 11.49 -13.86
CA ILE A 87 6.80 12.62 -13.00
C ILE A 87 5.36 12.45 -12.49
N THR A 88 4.42 12.09 -13.37
CA THR A 88 3.02 11.84 -12.96
C THR A 88 2.92 10.75 -11.89
N PHE A 89 3.64 9.64 -12.04
CA PHE A 89 3.62 8.57 -11.03
C PHE A 89 4.28 8.99 -9.71
N VAL A 90 5.33 9.82 -9.75
CA VAL A 90 5.97 10.35 -8.54
C VAL A 90 5.00 11.24 -7.78
N ILE A 91 4.37 12.20 -8.46
CA ILE A 91 3.37 13.10 -7.87
C ILE A 91 2.22 12.27 -7.29
N PHE A 92 1.69 11.32 -8.05
CA PHE A 92 0.62 10.44 -7.60
C PHE A 92 1.00 9.66 -6.33
N THR A 93 2.22 9.10 -6.28
CA THR A 93 2.71 8.36 -5.10
C THR A 93 2.79 9.27 -3.87
N LEU A 94 3.33 10.48 -4.02
CA LEU A 94 3.43 11.44 -2.92
C LEU A 94 2.03 11.88 -2.42
N CYS A 95 1.08 12.09 -3.33
CA CYS A 95 -0.30 12.41 -2.96
C CYS A 95 -0.96 11.26 -2.17
N VAL A 96 -0.75 10.01 -2.57
CA VAL A 96 -1.26 8.84 -1.86
C VAL A 96 -0.64 8.73 -0.47
N TRP A 97 0.69 8.92 -0.35
CA TRP A 97 1.39 8.87 0.93
C TRP A 97 0.91 9.98 1.87
N PHE A 98 0.79 11.21 1.35
CA PHE A 98 0.26 12.34 2.11
C PHE A 98 -1.17 12.05 2.57
N SER A 99 -2.05 11.60 1.68
CA SER A 99 -3.45 11.31 2.00
C SER A 99 -3.59 10.20 3.05
N ALA A 100 -2.76 9.15 2.98
CA ALA A 100 -2.77 8.05 3.93
C ALA A 100 -2.42 8.49 5.36
N VAL A 101 -1.41 9.37 5.50
CA VAL A 101 -1.00 9.93 6.80
C VAL A 101 -2.00 10.98 7.28
N TYR A 102 -2.38 11.91 6.41
CA TYR A 102 -3.31 13.00 6.72
C TYR A 102 -4.67 12.48 7.20
N SER A 103 -5.18 11.43 6.56
CA SER A 103 -6.47 10.82 6.90
C SER A 103 -6.41 9.90 8.13
N ARG A 104 -5.26 9.83 8.81
CA ARG A 104 -5.00 9.00 10.00
C ARG A 104 -5.17 7.49 9.77
N HIS A 105 -4.99 7.05 8.52
CA HIS A 105 -5.04 5.64 8.16
C HIS A 105 -3.74 4.90 8.46
N HIS A 106 -2.62 5.60 8.35
CA HIS A 106 -1.29 5.04 8.55
C HIS A 106 -0.38 6.01 9.27
N TYR A 107 0.54 5.47 10.07
CA TYR A 107 1.68 6.24 10.55
C TYR A 107 2.68 6.46 9.40
N VAL A 108 3.52 7.50 9.54
CA VAL A 108 4.62 7.75 8.59
C VAL A 108 5.55 6.54 8.48
N LEU A 109 5.79 5.84 9.59
CA LEU A 109 6.59 4.63 9.63
C LEU A 109 6.01 3.50 8.76
N ASP A 110 4.68 3.36 8.72
CA ASP A 110 4.01 2.33 7.93
C ASP A 110 4.22 2.56 6.42
N VAL A 111 4.19 3.83 6.01
CA VAL A 111 4.41 4.28 4.63
C VAL A 111 5.88 4.06 4.23
N LEU A 112 6.82 4.43 5.11
CA LEU A 112 8.25 4.20 4.89
C LEU A 112 8.58 2.70 4.81
N ALA A 113 8.00 1.89 5.69
CA ALA A 113 8.14 0.43 5.66
C ALA A 113 7.58 -0.18 4.38
N GLY A 114 6.42 0.31 3.91
CA GLY A 114 5.85 -0.06 2.61
C GLY A 114 6.78 0.29 1.44
N GLY A 115 7.34 1.50 1.46
CA GLY A 115 8.31 1.96 0.44
C GLY A 115 9.60 1.13 0.42
N MET A 116 10.17 0.85 1.59
CA MET A 116 11.33 -0.04 1.72
C MET A 116 11.03 -1.44 1.20
N CYS A 117 9.88 -2.02 1.55
CA CYS A 117 9.48 -3.34 1.06
C CYS A 117 9.37 -3.38 -0.47
N ALA A 118 8.79 -2.35 -1.09
CA ALA A 118 8.70 -2.25 -2.55
C ALA A 118 10.09 -2.13 -3.20
N MET A 119 10.98 -1.32 -2.62
CA MET A 119 12.36 -1.18 -3.10
C MET A 119 13.14 -2.50 -2.99
N SER A 120 13.06 -3.18 -1.84
CA SER A 120 13.71 -4.48 -1.63
C SER A 120 13.19 -5.53 -2.61
N ALA A 121 11.88 -5.57 -2.87
CA ALA A 121 11.29 -6.48 -3.84
C ALA A 121 11.78 -6.19 -5.27
N PHE A 122 11.89 -4.92 -5.64
CA PHE A 122 12.42 -4.51 -6.95
C PHE A 122 13.90 -4.90 -7.12
N VAL A 123 14.73 -4.64 -6.11
CA VAL A 123 16.16 -5.02 -6.13
C VAL A 123 16.30 -6.54 -6.20
N LEU A 124 15.55 -7.28 -5.40
CA LEU A 124 15.56 -8.74 -5.42
C LEU A 124 15.15 -9.28 -6.79
N TYR A 125 14.09 -8.72 -7.40
CA TYR A 125 13.68 -9.08 -8.75
C TYR A 125 14.80 -8.85 -9.77
N ARG A 126 15.49 -7.70 -9.72
CA ARG A 126 16.60 -7.37 -10.62
C ARG A 126 17.81 -8.29 -10.46
N ILE A 127 18.04 -8.80 -9.25
CA ILE A 127 19.10 -9.78 -8.98
C ILE A 127 18.69 -11.16 -9.51
N LEU A 128 17.48 -11.61 -9.17
CA LEU A 128 16.96 -12.90 -9.62
C LEU A 128 16.83 -12.99 -11.15
N SER A 129 16.47 -11.89 -11.81
CA SER A 129 16.40 -11.81 -13.27
C SER A 129 17.77 -11.84 -13.96
N ARG A 130 18.89 -11.87 -13.22
CA ARG A 130 20.22 -12.16 -13.79
C ARG A 130 20.52 -13.65 -13.79
N VAL A 131 19.77 -14.46 -13.04
CA VAL A 131 19.95 -15.91 -12.98
C VAL A 131 19.31 -16.55 -14.21
N PRO A 132 20.08 -17.29 -15.05
CA PRO A 132 19.55 -17.86 -16.30
C PRO A 132 18.38 -18.83 -16.10
N ALA A 133 18.38 -19.58 -14.99
CA ALA A 133 17.29 -20.49 -14.65
C ALA A 133 15.96 -19.74 -14.41
N VAL A 134 16.00 -18.60 -13.70
CA VAL A 134 14.84 -17.76 -13.44
C VAL A 134 14.33 -17.13 -14.74
N ASN A 135 15.22 -16.62 -15.58
CA ASN A 135 14.81 -16.06 -16.88
C ASN A 135 14.19 -17.10 -17.80
N ARG A 136 14.72 -18.33 -17.83
CA ARG A 136 14.12 -19.43 -18.60
C ARG A 136 12.73 -19.78 -18.09
N PHE A 137 12.54 -19.83 -16.78
CA PHE A 137 11.23 -20.04 -16.16
C PHE A 137 10.24 -18.92 -16.51
N LEU A 138 10.64 -17.66 -16.33
CA LEU A 138 9.79 -16.50 -16.67
C LEU A 138 9.42 -16.45 -18.16
N ALA A 139 10.36 -16.79 -19.05
CA ALA A 139 10.10 -16.86 -20.48
C ALA A 139 9.14 -18.00 -20.85
N ALA A 140 9.20 -19.14 -20.15
CA ALA A 140 8.24 -20.23 -20.33
C ALA A 140 6.85 -19.85 -19.80
N TYR A 141 6.79 -19.18 -18.65
CA TYR A 141 5.54 -18.69 -18.07
C TYR A 141 4.84 -17.66 -18.97
N ASN A 142 5.58 -16.69 -19.52
CA ASN A 142 5.04 -15.69 -20.45
C ASN A 142 4.49 -16.28 -21.76
N LYS A 143 4.79 -17.54 -22.10
CA LYS A 143 4.21 -18.21 -23.27
C LYS A 143 2.88 -18.91 -22.96
N LEU A 144 2.56 -19.09 -21.68
CA LEU A 144 1.34 -19.76 -21.22
C LEU A 144 0.18 -18.78 -20.96
N ILE A 145 0.47 -17.48 -20.91
CA ILE A 145 -0.49 -16.39 -20.71
C ILE A 145 -0.61 -15.61 -22.01
#